data_AF-L2G6Q5-F1
#
_entry.id   AF-L2G6Q5-F1
#
_cell.length_a   1.000
_cell.length_b   1.000
_cell.length_c   1.000
_cell.angle_alpha   90.00
_cell.angle_beta   90.00
_cell.angle_gamma   90.00
#
_symmetry.space_group_name_H-M   'P 1'
#
loop_
_entity.id
_entity.type
_entity.pdbx_description
1 polymer ?
#
loop_
_entity_poly.entity_id
_entity_poly.type
_entity_poly.pdbx_seq_one_letter_code
_entity_poly.pdbx_strand_id
1 'polypeptide(L)'
;MKSHDQMKSAEANDAAWEATRGAVVGAARWGIGAAVLGAAAWKFSPLYKGLTIQFKCYIQMSAMVLGSMLEADHRLREYEARIRMQRRLMRDRAKWERFEQEFLENPEEKK
;
A
#
# COMPACT_ATOMS: atom_id res chain seq x y z
N MET A 1 9.36 25.13 -14.49
CA MET A 1 8.14 24.31 -14.29
C MET A 1 8.31 22.79 -14.51
N LYS A 2 9.53 22.22 -14.66
CA LYS A 2 9.72 20.77 -14.91
C LYS A 2 9.94 19.88 -13.65
N SER A 3 10.48 20.41 -12.55
CA SER A 3 10.75 19.60 -11.34
C SER A 3 9.50 19.04 -10.65
N HIS A 4 8.37 19.75 -10.68
CA HIS A 4 7.17 19.33 -9.96
C HIS A 4 6.47 18.11 -10.61
N ASP A 5 6.74 17.86 -11.89
CA ASP A 5 6.20 16.74 -12.64
C ASP A 5 7.05 15.47 -12.43
N GLN A 6 8.38 15.62 -12.39
CA GLN A 6 9.30 14.52 -12.08
C GLN A 6 9.21 14.03 -10.63
N MET A 7 8.91 14.91 -9.67
CA MET A 7 8.73 14.50 -8.27
C MET A 7 7.43 13.71 -8.08
N LYS A 8 6.37 14.08 -8.80
CA LYS A 8 5.11 13.32 -8.85
C LYS A 8 5.28 11.94 -9.51
N SER A 9 6.06 11.85 -10.59
CA SER A 9 6.29 10.57 -11.26
C SER A 9 7.15 9.63 -10.43
N ALA A 10 8.15 10.15 -9.69
CA ALA A 10 8.94 9.36 -8.76
C ALA A 10 8.11 8.83 -7.58
N GLU A 11 7.29 9.68 -6.95
CA GLU A 11 6.39 9.29 -5.85
C GLU A 11 5.34 8.26 -6.31
N ALA A 12 4.79 8.43 -7.52
CA ALA A 12 3.85 7.48 -8.12
C ALA A 12 4.51 6.13 -8.44
N ASN A 13 5.76 6.13 -8.92
CA ASN A 13 6.48 4.89 -9.24
C ASN A 13 6.85 4.10 -7.97
N ASP A 14 7.25 4.79 -6.90
CA ASP A 14 7.50 4.16 -5.60
C ASP A 14 6.21 3.58 -4.99
N ALA A 15 5.10 4.32 -5.06
CA ALA A 15 3.80 3.83 -4.60
C ALA A 15 3.35 2.59 -5.40
N ALA A 16 3.50 2.61 -6.72
CA ALA A 16 3.20 1.47 -7.58
C ALA A 16 4.07 0.25 -7.25
N TRP A 17 5.35 0.47 -6.94
CA TRP A 17 6.28 -0.59 -6.56
C TRP A 17 5.92 -1.21 -5.19
N GLU A 18 5.59 -0.37 -4.21
CA GLU A 18 5.22 -0.82 -2.87
C GLU A 18 3.90 -1.60 -2.87
N ALA A 19 2.94 -1.16 -3.69
CA ALA A 19 1.68 -1.84 -3.94
C ALA A 19 1.88 -3.19 -4.67
N THR A 20 2.74 -3.23 -5.70
CA THR A 20 3.03 -4.46 -6.46
C THR A 20 3.68 -5.51 -5.55
N ARG A 21 4.64 -5.10 -4.71
CA ARG A 21 5.24 -6.00 -3.71
C ARG A 21 4.20 -6.48 -2.69
N GLY A 22 3.29 -5.61 -2.26
CA GLY A 22 2.15 -5.97 -1.41
C GLY A 22 1.25 -7.02 -2.06
N ALA A 23 0.87 -6.80 -3.31
CA ALA A 23 0.01 -7.70 -4.07
C ALA A 23 0.65 -9.07 -4.27
N VAL A 24 1.95 -9.15 -4.59
CA VAL A 24 2.67 -10.42 -4.75
C VAL A 24 2.75 -11.18 -3.43
N VAL A 25 3.07 -10.49 -2.33
CA VAL A 25 3.12 -11.11 -1.00
C VAL A 25 1.72 -11.58 -0.56
N GLY A 26 0.69 -10.77 -0.82
CA GLY A 26 -0.70 -11.13 -0.58
C GLY A 26 -1.13 -12.35 -1.37
N ALA A 27 -0.86 -12.37 -2.68
CA ALA A 27 -1.15 -13.50 -3.55
C ALA A 27 -0.44 -14.78 -3.10
N ALA A 28 0.83 -14.69 -2.71
CA ALA A 28 1.59 -15.85 -2.24
C ALA A 28 1.03 -16.38 -0.91
N ARG A 29 0.80 -15.50 0.08
CA ARG A 29 0.30 -15.87 1.41
C ARG A 29 -1.08 -16.52 1.33
N TRP A 30 -2.01 -15.88 0.60
CA TRP A 30 -3.35 -16.40 0.42
C TRP A 30 -3.40 -17.61 -0.53
N GLY A 31 -2.51 -17.67 -1.52
CA GLY A 31 -2.36 -18.84 -2.38
C GLY A 31 -1.94 -20.08 -1.61
N ILE A 32 -0.95 -19.96 -0.72
CA ILE A 32 -0.55 -21.08 0.15
C ILE A 32 -1.72 -21.51 1.06
N GLY A 33 -2.40 -20.54 1.69
CA GLY A 33 -3.55 -20.83 2.55
C GLY A 33 -4.69 -21.53 1.80
N ALA A 34 -5.02 -21.06 0.60
CA ALA A 34 -6.04 -21.65 -0.25
C ALA A 34 -5.65 -23.04 -0.75
N ALA A 35 -4.37 -23.29 -1.03
CA ALA A 35 -3.89 -24.61 -1.42
C ALA A 35 -4.03 -25.63 -0.28
N VAL A 36 -3.69 -25.22 0.96
CA VAL A 36 -3.89 -26.05 2.16
C VAL A 36 -5.38 -26.34 2.38
N LEU A 37 -6.23 -25.32 2.26
CA LEU A 37 -7.68 -25.48 2.36
C LEU A 37 -8.24 -26.36 1.24
N GLY A 38 -7.73 -26.25 0.02
CA GLY A 38 -8.10 -27.08 -1.12
C GLY A 38 -7.72 -28.54 -0.91
N ALA A 39 -6.54 -28.82 -0.35
CA ALA A 39 -6.11 -30.16 0.02
C ALA A 39 -6.98 -30.76 1.14
N ALA A 40 -7.32 -29.97 2.15
CA ALA A 40 -8.25 -30.38 3.21
C ALA A 40 -9.65 -30.65 2.64
N ALA A 41 -10.17 -29.76 1.80
CA ALA A 41 -11.47 -29.91 1.14
C ALA A 41 -11.51 -31.19 0.27
N TRP A 42 -10.43 -31.50 -0.45
CA TRP A 42 -10.31 -32.73 -1.21
C TRP A 42 -10.33 -33.98 -0.32
N LYS A 43 -9.77 -33.94 0.88
CA LYS A 43 -9.81 -35.07 1.83
C LYS A 43 -11.20 -35.27 2.43
N PHE A 44 -11.82 -34.21 2.93
CA PHE A 44 -13.02 -34.29 3.78
C PHE A 44 -14.35 -34.12 3.02
N SER A 45 -14.37 -33.42 1.88
CA SER A 45 -15.63 -33.12 1.17
C SER A 45 -15.80 -33.94 -0.11
N PRO A 46 -16.84 -34.79 -0.22
CA PRO A 46 -17.14 -35.50 -1.46
C PRO A 46 -17.56 -34.56 -2.59
N LEU A 47 -18.12 -33.39 -2.27
CA LEU A 47 -18.45 -32.36 -3.25
C LEU A 47 -17.19 -31.79 -3.93
N TYR A 48 -16.13 -31.54 -3.14
CA TYR A 48 -14.86 -31.03 -3.68
C TYR A 48 -14.10 -32.06 -4.51
N LYS A 49 -14.27 -33.35 -4.22
CA LYS A 49 -13.72 -34.43 -5.06
C LYS A 49 -14.36 -34.43 -6.44
N GLY A 50 -15.68 -34.25 -6.52
CA GLY A 50 -16.46 -34.22 -7.77
C GLY A 50 -16.30 -32.96 -8.62
N LEU A 51 -15.71 -31.89 -8.09
CA LEU A 51 -15.43 -30.66 -8.85
C LEU A 51 -14.39 -30.91 -9.97
N THR A 52 -14.61 -30.26 -11.12
CA THR A 52 -13.66 -30.29 -12.24
C THR A 52 -12.35 -29.60 -11.86
N ILE A 53 -11.27 -29.96 -12.57
CA ILE A 53 -9.94 -29.34 -12.36
C ILE A 53 -10.02 -27.82 -12.60
N GLN A 54 -10.76 -27.38 -13.62
CA GLN A 54 -10.99 -25.96 -13.90
C GLN A 54 -11.60 -25.22 -12.71
N PHE A 55 -12.61 -25.79 -12.06
CA PHE A 55 -13.25 -25.17 -10.91
C PHE A 55 -12.31 -25.08 -9.70
N LYS A 56 -11.45 -26.10 -9.50
CA LYS A 56 -10.44 -26.10 -8.43
C LYS A 56 -9.40 -25.01 -8.66
N CYS A 57 -8.88 -24.89 -9.88
CA CYS A 57 -7.98 -23.82 -10.26
C CYS A 57 -8.65 -22.44 -10.14
N TYR A 58 -9.92 -22.32 -10.51
CA TYR A 58 -10.68 -21.08 -10.35
C TYR A 58 -10.74 -20.65 -8.88
N ILE A 59 -11.13 -21.54 -7.97
CA ILE A 59 -11.17 -21.26 -6.52
C ILE A 59 -9.79 -20.82 -6.01
N GLN A 60 -8.73 -21.50 -6.44
CA GLN A 60 -7.35 -21.16 -6.06
C GLN A 60 -6.96 -19.76 -6.55
N MET A 61 -7.23 -19.44 -7.81
CA MET A 61 -6.95 -18.12 -8.38
C MET A 61 -7.77 -17.02 -7.71
N SER A 62 -9.06 -17.27 -7.44
CA SER A 62 -9.92 -16.31 -6.74
C SER A 62 -9.37 -15.95 -5.36
N ALA A 63 -8.86 -16.93 -4.61
CA ALA A 63 -8.24 -16.67 -3.31
C ALA A 63 -6.95 -15.85 -3.43
N MET A 64 -6.11 -16.13 -4.43
CA MET A 64 -4.89 -15.35 -4.68
C MET A 64 -5.20 -13.90 -5.09
N VAL A 65 -6.18 -13.69 -5.98
CA VAL A 65 -6.60 -12.36 -6.41
C VAL A 65 -7.16 -11.57 -5.25
N LEU A 66 -8.07 -12.17 -4.46
CA LEU A 66 -8.60 -11.54 -3.26
C LEU A 66 -7.49 -11.17 -2.27
N GLY A 67 -6.58 -12.09 -2.01
CA GLY A 67 -5.44 -11.85 -1.13
C GLY A 67 -4.51 -10.75 -1.61
N SER A 68 -4.31 -10.65 -2.93
CA SER A 68 -3.51 -9.59 -3.54
C SER A 68 -4.13 -8.22 -3.34
N MET A 69 -5.45 -8.10 -3.52
CA MET A 69 -6.19 -6.85 -3.35
C MET A 69 -6.17 -6.40 -1.89
N LEU A 70 -6.40 -7.33 -0.95
CA LEU A 70 -6.49 -7.02 0.46
C LEU A 70 -5.16 -6.51 1.03
N GLU A 71 -4.05 -7.12 0.63
CA GLU A 71 -2.70 -6.70 1.06
C GLU A 71 -2.26 -5.40 0.37
N ALA A 72 -2.63 -5.21 -0.91
CA ALA A 72 -2.37 -3.96 -1.63
C ALA A 72 -3.12 -2.78 -1.01
N ASP A 73 -4.41 -2.94 -0.71
CA ASP A 73 -5.24 -1.92 -0.05
C ASP A 73 -4.73 -1.59 1.35
N HIS A 74 -4.28 -2.60 2.10
CA HIS A 74 -3.70 -2.39 3.42
C HIS A 74 -2.44 -1.52 3.34
N ARG A 75 -1.50 -1.86 2.44
CA ARG A 75 -0.29 -1.06 2.23
C ARG A 75 -0.57 0.35 1.72
N LEU A 76 -1.53 0.50 0.80
CA LEU A 76 -1.92 1.80 0.27
C LEU A 76 -2.42 2.73 1.39
N ARG A 77 -3.27 2.20 2.29
CA ARG A 77 -3.79 2.96 3.44
C ARG A 77 -2.69 3.37 4.40
N GLU A 78 -1.75 2.48 4.69
CA GLU A 78 -0.59 2.81 5.52
C GLU A 78 0.26 3.91 4.89
N TYR A 79 0.54 3.79 3.60
CA TYR A 79 1.29 4.81 2.85
C TYR A 79 0.59 6.17 2.90
N GLU A 80 -0.73 6.22 2.66
CA GLU A 80 -1.51 7.45 2.74
C GLU A 80 -1.49 8.07 4.15
N ALA A 81 -1.54 7.26 5.20
CA ALA A 81 -1.42 7.73 6.58
C ALA A 81 -0.04 8.35 6.86
N ARG A 82 1.03 7.70 6.39
CA ARG A 82 2.42 8.21 6.51
C ARG A 82 2.60 9.55 5.79
N ILE A 83 2.14 9.65 4.54
CA ILE A 83 2.22 10.88 3.74
C ILE A 83 1.42 12.02 4.39
N ARG A 84 0.23 11.75 4.93
CA ARG A 84 -0.56 12.77 5.64
C ARG A 84 0.16 13.31 6.86
N MET A 85 0.85 12.47 7.64
CA MET A 85 1.63 12.89 8.80
C MET A 85 2.86 13.71 8.39
N GLN A 86 3.60 13.25 7.37
CA GLN A 86 4.75 13.98 6.83
C GLN A 86 4.36 15.37 6.30
N ARG A 87 3.23 15.48 5.58
CA ARG A 87 2.73 16.78 5.09
C ARG A 87 2.38 17.76 6.22
N ARG A 88 1.92 17.28 7.38
CA ARG A 88 1.68 18.13 8.56
C ARG A 88 3.01 18.65 9.11
N LEU A 89 3.97 17.75 9.36
CA LEU A 89 5.30 18.09 9.85
C LEU A 89 6.04 19.09 8.95
N MET A 90 5.98 18.90 7.63
CA MET A 90 6.60 19.82 6.67
C MET A 90 5.96 21.21 6.69
N ARG A 91 4.63 21.30 6.84
CA ARG A 91 3.93 22.58 6.96
C ARG A 91 4.29 23.30 8.26
N ASP A 92 4.42 22.57 9.35
CA ASP A 92 4.78 23.16 10.65
C ASP A 92 6.23 23.66 10.64
N ARG A 93 7.16 22.90 10.03
CA ARG A 93 8.54 23.35 9.80
C ARG A 93 8.61 24.60 8.92
N ALA A 94 7.89 24.62 7.80
CA ALA A 94 7.89 25.79 6.90
C ALA A 94 7.30 27.05 7.57
N LYS A 95 6.33 26.90 8.47
CA LYS A 95 5.84 28.02 9.29
C LYS A 95 6.92 28.51 10.26
N TRP A 96 7.61 27.58 10.92
CA TRP A 96 8.70 27.91 11.87
C TRP A 96 9.84 28.66 11.18
N GLU A 97 10.28 28.19 10.00
CA GLU A 97 11.32 28.85 9.20
C GLU A 97 10.94 30.28 8.81
N ARG A 98 9.67 30.53 8.45
CA ARG A 98 9.18 31.88 8.16
C ARG A 98 9.18 32.78 9.39
N PHE A 99 8.75 32.26 10.55
CA PHE A 99 8.82 33.01 11.81
C PHE A 99 10.27 33.37 12.15
N GLU A 100 11.20 32.43 12.01
CA GLU A 100 12.62 32.67 12.29
C GLU A 100 13.21 33.74 11.35
N GLN A 101 12.85 33.74 10.07
CA GLN A 101 13.23 34.79 9.12
C GLN A 101 12.65 36.16 9.49
N GLU A 102 11.36 36.26 9.80
CA GLU A 102 10.72 37.53 10.20
C GLU A 102 11.33 38.10 11.51
N PHE A 103 11.68 37.24 12.47
CA PHE A 103 12.34 37.67 13.71
C PHE A 103 13.79 38.10 13.50
N LEU A 104 14.53 37.45 12.59
CA LEU A 104 15.92 37.80 12.29
C LEU A 104 16.05 39.04 11.41
N GLU A 105 15.08 39.29 10.52
CA GLU A 105 15.06 40.44 9.61
C GLU A 105 14.55 41.72 10.28
N ASN A 106 13.86 41.62 11.43
CA ASN A 106 13.27 42.75 12.14
C ASN A 106 13.72 42.90 13.63
N PRO A 107 15.04 43.04 13.92
CA PRO A 107 15.52 43.20 15.30
C PRO A 107 15.27 44.58 15.93
N GLU A 108 14.71 45.57 15.21
CA GLU A 108 14.71 46.99 15.61
C GLU A 108 13.35 47.57 16.11
N GLU A 109 12.25 46.81 16.16
CA GLU A 109 10.97 47.31 16.73
C GLU A 109 10.76 46.90 18.20
N LYS A 110 11.76 47.16 19.04
CA LYS A 110 11.56 47.30 20.50
C LYS A 110 12.32 48.50 21.03
N LYS A 111 11.69 49.67 20.95
CA LYS A 111 11.93 50.80 21.86
C LYS A 111 10.60 51.36 22.32
#